data_AF-A0A7Y8M6D1-F1
#
_entry.id   AF-A0A7Y8M6D1-F1
#
_cell.length_a   1.000
_cell.length_b   1.000
_cell.length_c   1.000
_cell.angle_alpha   90.00
_cell.angle_beta   90.00
_cell.angle_gamma   90.00
#
_symmetry.space_group_name_H-M   'P 1'
#
loop_
_entity.id
_entity.type
_entity.pdbx_description
1 polymer ?
#
loop_
_entity_poly.entity_id
_entity_poly.type
_entity_poly.pdbx_seq_one_letter_code
_entity_poly.pdbx_strand_id
1 'polypeptide(L)'
;MNENPAARVRNLIGSLSFLLLSALFSAFIVGATIRAGKEAERALQQAKVQLAESRNHLARAQEDEKEIRARIDRYRELIERGRTQPERRLDWVETLRSIKEKRRLLGMEYEIAPQRPLDPKRPVTGGYGFLVSPMKLEMQLLHENDLLGLLADLSAQVPALISVRQCTIERLPPSPQPQAAQLKASCEIDWITLQEKL
;
A
#
# COMPACT_ATOMS: atom_id res chain seq x y z
N MET A 1 63.23 37.83 76.74
CA MET A 1 62.99 37.52 75.31
C MET A 1 61.72 38.23 74.89
N ASN A 2 61.82 39.49 74.48
CA ASN A 2 60.66 40.31 74.12
C ASN A 2 60.40 40.16 72.62
N GLU A 3 59.37 39.40 72.24
CA GLU A 3 58.85 39.39 70.87
C GLU A 3 58.38 40.80 70.49
N ASN A 4 58.87 41.32 69.37
CA ASN A 4 58.47 42.62 68.85
C ASN A 4 57.02 42.56 68.35
N PRO A 5 56.06 43.30 68.96
CA PRO A 5 54.65 43.22 68.61
C PRO A 5 54.36 43.59 67.14
N ALA A 6 55.19 44.44 66.54
CA ALA A 6 55.08 44.82 65.13
C ALA A 6 55.39 43.66 64.17
N ALA A 7 56.32 42.76 64.54
CA ALA A 7 56.66 41.59 63.74
C ALA A 7 55.54 40.53 63.79
N ARG A 8 54.89 40.37 64.94
CA ARG A 8 53.74 39.45 65.12
C ARG A 8 52.53 39.90 64.30
N VAL A 9 52.21 41.19 64.29
CA VAL A 9 51.09 41.75 63.50
C VAL A 9 51.34 41.60 62.00
N ARG A 10 52.56 41.85 61.51
CA ARG A 10 52.91 41.68 60.09
C ARG A 10 52.80 40.23 59.62
N ASN A 11 53.24 39.27 60.43
CA ASN A 11 53.11 37.85 60.13
C ASN A 11 51.64 37.38 60.17
N LEU A 12 50.82 37.94 61.07
CA LEU A 12 49.38 37.67 61.13
C LEU A 12 48.65 38.17 59.88
N ILE A 13 48.97 39.39 59.42
CA ILE A 13 48.40 39.98 58.20
C ILE A 13 48.78 39.14 56.97
N GLY A 14 50.06 38.74 56.84
CA GLY A 14 50.51 37.88 55.75
C GLY A 14 49.81 36.52 55.73
N SER A 15 49.61 35.91 56.90
CA SER A 15 48.91 34.62 57.04
C SER A 15 47.41 34.75 56.70
N LEU A 16 46.75 35.83 57.12
CA LEU A 16 45.36 36.12 56.78
C LEU A 16 45.17 36.40 55.29
N SER A 17 46.09 37.15 54.65
CA SER A 17 46.06 37.38 53.21
C SER A 17 46.25 36.09 52.42
N PHE A 18 47.13 35.20 52.86
CA PHE A 18 47.33 33.89 52.22
C PHE A 18 46.09 32.99 52.35
N LEU A 19 45.46 32.94 53.53
CA LEU A 19 44.21 32.21 53.73
C LEU A 19 43.09 32.74 52.82
N LEU A 20 42.95 34.06 52.73
CA LEU A 20 41.94 34.68 51.86
C LEU A 20 42.17 34.34 50.38
N LEU A 21 43.41 34.42 49.91
CA LEU A 21 43.79 34.01 48.54
C LEU A 21 43.51 32.53 48.28
N SER A 22 43.83 31.64 49.21
CA SER A 22 43.55 30.21 49.08
C SER A 22 42.05 29.89 49.01
N ALA A 23 41.23 30.62 49.79
CA ALA A 23 39.78 30.47 49.80
C ALA A 23 39.14 31.00 48.50
N LEU A 24 39.65 32.10 47.95
CA LEU A 24 39.22 32.62 46.66
C LEU A 24 39.60 31.67 45.52
N PHE A 25 40.80 31.11 45.56
CA PHE A 25 41.27 30.14 44.55
C PHE A 25 40.46 28.84 44.59
N SER A 26 40.17 28.30 45.78
CA SER A 26 39.33 27.11 45.91
C SER A 26 37.88 27.37 45.46
N ALA A 27 37.30 28.52 45.81
CA ALA A 27 35.98 28.92 45.34
C ALA A 27 35.93 29.07 43.81
N PHE A 28 36.99 29.61 43.21
CA PHE A 28 37.11 29.71 41.75
C PHE A 28 37.14 28.33 41.09
N ILE A 29 37.96 27.39 41.60
CA ILE A 29 38.03 26.02 41.09
C ILE A 29 36.68 25.33 41.20
N VAL A 30 36.02 25.39 42.36
CA VAL A 30 34.70 24.78 42.57
C VAL A 30 33.65 25.38 41.62
N GLY A 31 33.68 26.70 41.42
CA GLY A 31 32.79 27.36 40.46
C GLY A 31 33.02 26.91 39.03
N ALA A 32 34.28 26.75 38.61
CA ALA A 32 34.65 26.29 37.29
C ALA A 32 34.26 24.82 37.05
N THR A 33 34.47 23.93 38.01
CA THR A 33 34.10 22.51 37.89
C THR A 33 32.58 22.32 37.82
N ILE A 34 31.80 23.06 38.62
CA ILE A 34 30.33 23.01 38.55
C ILE A 34 29.82 23.51 37.20
N ARG A 35 30.40 24.58 36.65
CA ARG A 35 30.02 25.08 35.32
C ARG A 35 30.35 24.08 34.22
N ALA A 36 31.57 23.54 34.22
CA ALA A 36 31.98 22.52 33.26
C ALA A 36 31.10 21.26 33.34
N GLY A 37 30.72 20.82 34.55
CA GLY A 37 29.78 19.71 34.75
C GLY A 37 28.41 19.98 34.15
N LYS A 38 27.84 21.18 34.38
CA LYS A 38 26.55 21.60 33.80
C LYS A 38 26.61 21.70 32.27
N GLU A 39 27.72 22.16 31.71
CA GLU A 39 27.92 22.21 30.25
C GLU A 39 28.01 20.81 29.64
N ALA A 40 28.76 19.90 30.28
CA ALA A 40 28.85 18.50 29.86
C ALA A 40 27.49 17.79 29.93
N GLU A 41 26.71 18.01 30.99
CA GLU A 41 25.34 17.48 31.10
C GLU A 41 24.43 18.00 29.99
N ARG A 42 24.48 19.31 29.70
CA ARG A 42 23.70 19.91 28.60
C ARG A 42 24.10 19.33 27.25
N ALA A 43 25.40 19.19 26.98
CA ALA A 43 25.92 18.60 25.76
C ALA A 43 25.47 17.13 25.62
N LEU A 44 25.49 16.36 26.71
CA LEU A 44 25.01 14.98 26.72
C LEU A 44 23.50 14.91 26.43
N GLN A 45 22.69 15.78 27.03
CA GLN A 45 21.25 15.82 26.78
C GLN A 45 20.95 16.19 25.32
N GLN A 46 21.67 17.18 24.77
CA GLN A 46 21.54 17.56 23.36
C GLN A 46 21.91 16.39 22.42
N ALA A 47 23.02 15.70 22.68
CA ALA A 47 23.43 14.54 21.90
C ALA A 47 22.40 13.40 21.97
N LYS A 48 21.78 13.16 23.14
CA LYS A 48 20.70 12.17 23.29
C LYS A 48 19.46 12.54 22.49
N VAL A 49 19.06 13.82 22.50
CA VAL A 49 17.93 14.31 21.71
C VAL A 49 18.20 14.14 20.22
N GLN A 50 19.38 14.54 19.74
CA GLN A 50 19.78 14.37 18.34
C GLN A 50 19.81 12.90 17.90
N LEU A 51 20.31 12.01 18.77
CA LEU A 51 20.31 10.57 18.50
C LEU A 51 18.88 10.01 18.45
N ALA A 52 18.01 10.42 19.38
CA ALA A 52 16.62 9.99 19.39
C ALA A 52 15.87 10.47 18.15
N GLU A 53 16.09 11.72 17.74
CA GLU A 53 15.54 12.29 16.51
C GLU A 53 16.01 11.51 15.27
N SER A 54 17.32 11.28 15.14
CA SER A 54 17.89 10.49 14.03
C SER A 54 17.33 9.08 13.96
N ARG A 55 17.16 8.42 15.12
CA ARG A 55 16.53 7.09 15.21
C ARG A 55 15.07 7.13 14.79
N ASN A 56 14.32 8.14 15.18
CA ASN A 56 12.93 8.31 14.78
C ASN A 56 12.82 8.56 13.27
N HIS A 57 13.71 9.34 12.67
CA HIS A 57 13.76 9.53 11.22
C HIS A 57 14.04 8.21 10.48
N LEU A 58 15.01 7.43 10.95
CA LEU A 58 15.30 6.12 10.36
C LEU A 58 14.11 5.16 10.48
N ALA A 59 13.47 5.10 11.65
CA ALA A 59 12.31 4.25 11.87
C ALA A 59 11.13 4.64 10.96
N ARG A 60 10.88 5.94 10.77
CA ARG A 60 9.87 6.43 9.82
C ARG A 60 10.18 6.05 8.39
N ALA A 61 11.41 6.29 7.93
CA ALA A 61 11.83 5.93 6.57
C ALA A 61 11.70 4.42 6.30
N GLN A 62 11.99 3.57 7.28
CA GLN A 62 11.81 2.13 7.16
C GLN A 62 10.33 1.73 7.08
N GLU A 63 9.45 2.43 7.80
CA GLU A 63 8.01 2.18 7.73
C GLU A 63 7.45 2.62 6.37
N ASP A 64 7.83 3.81 5.92
CA ASP A 64 7.46 4.34 4.61
C ASP A 64 7.92 3.38 3.49
N GLU A 65 9.14 2.84 3.59
CA GLU A 65 9.65 1.86 2.62
C GLU A 65 8.78 0.59 2.58
N LYS A 66 8.41 0.04 3.75
CA LYS A 66 7.54 -1.15 3.81
C LYS A 66 6.18 -0.87 3.21
N GLU A 67 5.61 0.29 3.51
CA GLU A 67 4.31 0.68 2.97
C GLU A 67 4.36 0.81 1.44
N ILE A 68 5.39 1.47 0.91
CA ILE A 68 5.60 1.64 -0.53
C ILE A 68 5.79 0.27 -1.20
N ARG A 69 6.60 -0.62 -0.64
CA ARG A 69 6.79 -1.99 -1.17
C ARG A 69 5.47 -2.76 -1.22
N ALA A 70 4.69 -2.74 -0.15
CA ALA A 70 3.39 -3.42 -0.11
C ALA A 70 2.41 -2.87 -1.17
N ARG A 71 2.43 -1.55 -1.43
CA ARG A 71 1.63 -0.92 -2.49
C ARG A 71 2.10 -1.32 -3.89
N ILE A 72 3.42 -1.38 -4.11
CA ILE A 72 4.02 -1.83 -5.37
C ILE A 72 3.66 -3.27 -5.67
N ASP A 73 3.76 -4.17 -4.68
CA ASP A 73 3.46 -5.59 -4.89
C ASP A 73 1.98 -5.81 -5.23
N ARG A 74 1.07 -5.09 -4.57
CA ARG A 74 -0.37 -5.11 -4.94
C ARG A 74 -0.60 -4.60 -6.35
N TYR A 75 0.10 -3.55 -6.77
CA TYR A 75 0.00 -3.01 -8.12
C TYR A 75 0.55 -3.99 -9.16
N ARG A 76 1.66 -4.66 -8.88
CA ARG A 76 2.21 -5.73 -9.73
C ARG A 76 1.24 -6.87 -9.91
N GLU A 77 0.60 -7.33 -8.84
CA GLU A 77 -0.43 -8.38 -8.91
C GLU A 77 -1.61 -7.97 -9.83
N LEU A 78 -2.00 -6.69 -9.82
CA LEU A 78 -3.02 -6.16 -10.72
C LEU A 78 -2.55 -6.15 -12.19
N ILE A 79 -1.28 -5.82 -12.45
CA ILE A 79 -0.68 -5.87 -13.79
C ILE A 79 -0.52 -7.30 -14.29
N GLU A 80 0.01 -8.21 -13.46
CA GLU A 80 0.31 -9.61 -13.83
C GLU A 80 -0.95 -10.36 -14.27
N ARG A 81 -2.12 -9.99 -13.73
CA ARG A 81 -3.43 -10.54 -14.16
C ARG A 81 -3.91 -9.99 -15.51
N GLY A 82 -3.06 -9.25 -16.25
CA GLY A 82 -3.33 -8.73 -17.59
C GLY A 82 -4.33 -7.59 -17.66
N ARG A 83 -4.86 -7.14 -16.51
CA ARG A 83 -6.00 -6.21 -16.43
C ARG A 83 -5.67 -4.79 -16.87
N THR A 84 -4.42 -4.50 -17.22
CA THR A 84 -3.92 -3.18 -17.64
C THR A 84 -3.80 -3.00 -19.15
N GLN A 85 -4.03 -4.06 -19.95
CA GLN A 85 -3.93 -3.96 -21.40
C GLN A 85 -5.16 -3.28 -22.03
N PRO A 86 -4.99 -2.58 -23.17
CA PRO A 86 -6.13 -2.08 -23.94
C PRO A 86 -7.10 -3.19 -24.31
N GLU A 87 -8.39 -2.88 -24.48
CA GLU A 87 -9.38 -3.88 -24.92
C GLU A 87 -8.97 -4.47 -26.27
N ARG A 88 -8.66 -5.78 -26.27
CA ARG A 88 -8.42 -6.57 -27.49
C ARG A 88 -9.62 -7.48 -27.73
N ARG A 89 -10.72 -6.89 -28.22
CA ARG A 89 -12.01 -7.59 -28.41
C ARG A 89 -11.90 -8.90 -29.20
N LEU A 90 -10.97 -8.97 -30.16
CA LEU A 90 -10.68 -10.20 -30.90
C LEU A 90 -10.19 -11.32 -29.99
N ASP A 91 -9.30 -11.04 -29.04
CA ASP A 91 -8.78 -12.03 -28.08
C ASP A 91 -9.90 -12.54 -27.16
N TRP A 92 -10.86 -11.67 -26.82
CA TRP A 92 -12.02 -12.03 -26.01
C TRP A 92 -12.97 -12.97 -26.75
N VAL A 93 -13.28 -12.64 -28.00
CA VAL A 93 -14.09 -13.47 -28.91
C VAL A 93 -13.45 -14.84 -29.11
N GLU A 94 -12.14 -14.88 -29.32
CA GLU A 94 -11.39 -16.11 -29.52
C GLU A 94 -11.37 -16.97 -28.24
N THR A 95 -11.23 -16.34 -27.07
CA THR A 95 -11.30 -17.04 -25.78
C THR A 95 -12.69 -17.65 -25.56
N LEU A 96 -13.76 -16.89 -25.80
CA LEU A 96 -15.13 -17.38 -25.73
C LEU A 96 -15.35 -18.58 -26.66
N ARG A 97 -14.87 -18.48 -27.91
CA ARG A 97 -14.93 -19.58 -28.90
C ARG A 97 -14.19 -20.82 -28.41
N SER A 98 -12.97 -20.66 -27.92
CA SER A 98 -12.15 -21.75 -27.35
C SER A 98 -12.84 -22.42 -26.15
N ILE A 99 -13.43 -21.66 -25.23
CA ILE A 99 -14.15 -22.23 -24.08
C ILE A 99 -15.38 -23.01 -24.55
N LYS A 100 -16.16 -22.45 -25.49
CA LYS A 100 -17.32 -23.13 -26.08
C LYS A 100 -16.95 -24.48 -26.67
N GLU A 101 -15.86 -24.54 -27.43
CA GLU A 101 -15.36 -25.77 -28.07
C GLU A 101 -14.86 -26.78 -27.03
N LYS A 102 -14.03 -26.36 -26.08
CA LYS A 102 -13.47 -27.22 -25.02
C LYS A 102 -14.57 -27.84 -24.16
N ARG A 103 -15.61 -27.07 -23.82
CA ARG A 103 -16.74 -27.53 -23.01
C ARG A 103 -17.86 -28.18 -23.81
N ARG A 104 -17.78 -28.19 -25.15
CA ARG A 104 -18.80 -28.74 -26.06
C ARG A 104 -20.20 -28.18 -25.78
N LEU A 105 -20.30 -26.86 -25.55
CA LEU A 105 -21.56 -26.21 -25.21
C LEU A 105 -22.54 -26.22 -26.40
N LEU A 106 -23.81 -26.50 -26.13
CA LEU A 106 -24.87 -26.67 -27.13
C LEU A 106 -25.12 -25.40 -27.96
N GLY A 107 -25.14 -24.23 -27.30
CA GLY A 107 -25.39 -22.94 -27.94
C GLY A 107 -24.99 -21.79 -27.04
N MET A 108 -24.32 -20.80 -27.62
CA MET A 108 -23.83 -19.61 -26.91
C MET A 108 -23.87 -18.43 -27.88
N GLU A 109 -24.60 -17.40 -27.51
CA GLU A 109 -24.70 -16.11 -28.19
C GLU A 109 -24.22 -15.04 -27.22
N TYR A 110 -23.51 -14.04 -27.73
CA TYR A 110 -23.02 -12.95 -26.91
C TYR A 110 -22.96 -11.65 -27.69
N GLU A 111 -23.14 -10.55 -26.98
CA GLU A 111 -23.02 -9.20 -27.51
C GLU A 111 -22.18 -8.38 -26.53
N ILE A 112 -21.05 -7.85 -27.01
CA ILE A 112 -20.16 -7.00 -26.21
C ILE A 112 -20.39 -5.55 -26.63
N ALA A 113 -20.92 -4.75 -25.71
CA ALA A 113 -21.19 -3.33 -25.91
C ALA A 113 -19.88 -2.51 -25.94
N PRO A 114 -19.90 -1.29 -26.50
CA PRO A 114 -18.74 -0.39 -26.49
C PRO A 114 -18.24 -0.10 -25.07
N GLN A 115 -16.92 0.04 -24.97
CA GLN A 115 -16.25 0.40 -23.74
C GLN A 115 -16.68 1.77 -23.25
N ARG A 116 -16.87 1.91 -21.94
CA ARG A 116 -17.18 3.17 -21.27
C ARG A 116 -16.48 3.26 -19.91
N PRO A 117 -16.37 4.46 -19.31
CA PRO A 117 -15.94 4.58 -17.93
C PRO A 117 -16.82 3.76 -16.98
N LEU A 118 -16.20 3.02 -16.06
CA LEU A 118 -16.92 2.21 -15.06
C LEU A 118 -17.81 3.09 -14.17
N ASP A 119 -17.25 4.20 -13.67
CA ASP A 119 -17.97 5.22 -12.93
C ASP A 119 -17.64 6.60 -13.53
N PRO A 120 -18.52 7.18 -14.37
CA PRO A 120 -18.27 8.47 -15.00
C PRO A 120 -18.26 9.64 -14.02
N LYS A 121 -18.76 9.46 -12.79
CA LYS A 121 -18.79 10.50 -11.76
C LYS A 121 -17.55 10.50 -10.88
N ARG A 122 -16.75 9.43 -10.90
CA ARG A 122 -15.49 9.38 -10.16
C ARG A 122 -14.35 9.97 -10.99
N PRO A 123 -13.61 10.94 -10.44
CA PRO A 123 -12.39 11.41 -11.08
C PRO A 123 -11.37 10.26 -11.17
N VAL A 124 -10.67 10.21 -12.29
CA VAL A 124 -9.52 9.32 -12.51
C VAL A 124 -8.46 9.67 -11.46
N THR A 125 -8.09 8.72 -10.61
CA THR A 125 -7.07 8.92 -9.58
C THR A 125 -5.77 8.21 -9.97
N GLY A 126 -4.64 8.87 -9.75
CA GLY A 126 -3.32 8.25 -9.98
C GLY A 126 -2.98 7.92 -11.42
N GLY A 127 -3.59 8.58 -12.42
CA GLY A 127 -3.29 8.38 -13.84
C GLY A 127 -3.97 7.16 -14.49
N TYR A 128 -4.75 6.37 -13.73
CA TYR A 128 -5.43 5.18 -14.26
C TYR A 128 -6.96 5.32 -14.20
N GLY A 129 -7.63 4.96 -15.30
CA GLY A 129 -9.08 4.90 -15.41
C GLY A 129 -9.59 3.47 -15.46
N PHE A 130 -10.66 3.18 -14.74
CA PHE A 130 -11.40 1.92 -14.90
C PHE A 130 -12.38 2.05 -16.05
N LEU A 131 -12.29 1.11 -16.98
CA LEU A 131 -13.15 1.00 -18.13
C LEU A 131 -13.94 -0.31 -18.04
N VAL A 132 -15.15 -0.29 -18.57
CA VAL A 132 -16.05 -1.43 -18.58
C VAL A 132 -16.62 -1.62 -19.97
N SER A 133 -16.64 -2.88 -20.41
CA SER A 133 -17.27 -3.33 -21.65
C SER A 133 -18.34 -4.35 -21.29
N PRO A 134 -19.61 -3.91 -21.16
CA PRO A 134 -20.70 -4.79 -20.79
C PRO A 134 -20.93 -5.86 -21.86
N MET A 135 -21.21 -7.09 -21.43
CA MET A 135 -21.52 -8.21 -22.29
C MET A 135 -22.86 -8.82 -21.89
N LYS A 136 -23.74 -9.00 -22.87
CA LYS A 136 -24.89 -9.89 -22.75
C LYS A 136 -24.51 -11.27 -23.25
N LEU A 137 -24.85 -12.30 -22.49
CA LEU A 137 -24.58 -13.69 -22.79
C LEU A 137 -25.90 -14.46 -22.73
N GLU A 138 -26.25 -15.13 -23.82
CA GLU A 138 -27.32 -16.12 -23.85
C GLU A 138 -26.75 -17.51 -24.14
N MET A 139 -27.18 -18.50 -23.37
CA MET A 139 -26.73 -19.88 -23.58
C MET A 139 -27.83 -20.90 -23.33
N GLN A 140 -27.77 -21.96 -24.11
CA GLN A 140 -28.59 -23.16 -23.93
C GLN A 140 -27.77 -24.22 -23.21
N LEU A 141 -28.32 -24.76 -22.12
CA LEU A 141 -27.61 -25.59 -21.16
C LEU A 141 -28.23 -26.98 -21.11
N LEU A 142 -27.36 -27.99 -21.04
CA LEU A 142 -27.80 -29.34 -20.68
C LEU A 142 -27.92 -29.44 -19.15
N HIS A 143 -26.95 -28.87 -18.43
CA HIS A 143 -26.93 -28.79 -16.96
C HIS A 143 -26.49 -27.38 -16.51
N GLU A 144 -26.89 -26.98 -15.31
CA GLU A 144 -26.51 -25.69 -14.71
C GLU A 144 -24.99 -25.53 -14.54
N ASN A 145 -24.27 -26.64 -14.36
CA ASN A 145 -22.81 -26.63 -14.20
C ASN A 145 -22.07 -26.15 -15.46
N ASP A 146 -22.70 -26.21 -16.63
CA ASP A 146 -22.13 -25.70 -17.88
C ASP A 146 -21.94 -24.17 -17.83
N LEU A 147 -22.90 -23.45 -17.25
CA LEU A 147 -22.81 -21.99 -17.03
C LEU A 147 -21.71 -21.66 -16.03
N LEU A 148 -21.69 -22.34 -14.88
CA LEU A 148 -20.68 -22.10 -13.83
C LEU A 148 -19.26 -22.35 -14.35
N GLY A 149 -19.10 -23.42 -15.13
CA GLY A 149 -17.84 -23.75 -15.77
C GLY A 149 -17.38 -22.71 -16.79
N LEU A 150 -18.30 -22.22 -17.64
CA LEU A 150 -18.01 -21.14 -18.58
C LEU A 150 -17.51 -19.88 -17.84
N LEU A 151 -18.23 -19.45 -16.80
CA LEU A 151 -17.88 -18.25 -16.03
C LEU A 151 -16.52 -18.39 -15.34
N ALA A 152 -16.22 -19.57 -14.79
CA ALA A 152 -14.94 -19.86 -14.17
C ALA A 152 -13.79 -19.78 -15.20
N ASP A 153 -13.94 -20.46 -16.33
CA ASP A 153 -12.93 -20.44 -17.40
C ASP A 153 -12.71 -19.04 -17.97
N LEU A 154 -13.80 -18.29 -18.16
CA LEU A 154 -13.76 -16.93 -18.65
C LEU A 154 -12.94 -16.06 -17.70
N SER A 155 -13.22 -16.13 -16.40
CA SER A 155 -12.52 -15.36 -15.37
C SER A 155 -11.02 -15.69 -15.27
N ALA A 156 -10.62 -16.91 -15.64
CA ALA A 156 -9.26 -17.39 -15.54
C ALA A 156 -8.42 -17.11 -16.80
N GLN A 157 -9.05 -17.05 -17.97
CA GLN A 157 -8.34 -17.00 -19.26
C GLN A 157 -8.26 -15.59 -19.86
N VAL A 158 -9.12 -14.66 -19.44
CA VAL A 158 -9.15 -13.31 -20.03
C VAL A 158 -8.34 -12.30 -19.22
N PRO A 159 -7.66 -11.34 -19.88
CA PRO A 159 -6.92 -10.27 -19.21
C PRO A 159 -7.86 -9.14 -18.75
N ALA A 160 -8.99 -9.49 -18.12
CA ALA A 160 -9.97 -8.55 -17.59
C ALA A 160 -10.53 -9.06 -16.26
N LEU A 161 -11.00 -8.15 -15.41
CA LEU A 161 -11.81 -8.55 -14.27
C LEU A 161 -13.24 -8.82 -14.73
N ILE A 162 -13.67 -10.07 -14.64
CA ILE A 162 -15.03 -10.49 -14.97
C ILE A 162 -15.94 -10.29 -13.76
N SER A 163 -17.01 -9.49 -13.94
CA SER A 163 -18.02 -9.23 -12.91
C SER A 163 -19.41 -9.58 -13.45
N VAL A 164 -19.99 -10.67 -12.96
CA VAL A 164 -21.37 -11.04 -13.28
C VAL A 164 -22.34 -10.11 -12.54
N ARG A 165 -23.13 -9.34 -13.30
CA ARG A 165 -24.10 -8.37 -12.75
C ARG A 165 -25.41 -9.05 -12.38
N GLN A 166 -25.92 -9.87 -13.29
CA GLN A 166 -27.11 -10.67 -13.11
C GLN A 166 -27.08 -11.86 -14.06
N CYS A 167 -27.73 -12.95 -13.65
CA CYS A 167 -28.02 -14.10 -14.50
C CYS A 167 -29.42 -14.60 -14.18
N THR A 168 -30.25 -14.75 -15.21
CA THR A 168 -31.55 -15.40 -15.13
C THR A 168 -31.42 -16.78 -15.75
N ILE A 169 -31.90 -17.81 -15.04
CA ILE A 169 -31.89 -19.20 -15.50
C ILE A 169 -33.34 -19.67 -15.55
N GLU A 170 -33.76 -20.13 -16.72
CA GLU A 170 -35.12 -20.58 -16.99
C GLU A 170 -35.11 -22.03 -17.44
N ARG A 171 -36.12 -22.80 -17.02
CA ARG A 171 -36.31 -24.16 -17.49
C ARG A 171 -37.02 -24.13 -18.84
N LEU A 172 -36.44 -24.79 -19.83
CA LEU A 172 -37.04 -24.95 -21.15
C LEU A 172 -38.09 -26.08 -21.12
N PRO A 173 -39.12 -26.01 -22.00
CA PRO A 173 -40.08 -27.09 -22.13
C PRO A 173 -39.37 -28.39 -22.53
N PRO A 174 -39.84 -29.55 -22.06
CA PRO A 174 -39.24 -30.83 -22.39
C PRO A 174 -39.26 -31.06 -23.91
N SER A 175 -38.11 -31.44 -24.45
CA SER A 175 -37.95 -31.77 -25.87
C SER A 175 -37.81 -33.29 -26.04
N PRO A 176 -38.45 -33.88 -27.08
CA PRO A 176 -38.32 -35.31 -27.38
C PRO A 176 -36.95 -35.68 -27.98
N GLN A 177 -36.11 -34.70 -28.33
CA GLN A 177 -34.78 -34.94 -28.86
C GLN A 177 -33.79 -35.35 -27.75
N PRO A 178 -33.00 -36.42 -27.95
CA PRO A 178 -31.95 -36.78 -27.02
C PRO A 178 -30.91 -35.65 -26.93
N GLN A 179 -30.47 -35.32 -25.70
CA GLN A 179 -29.51 -34.23 -25.39
C GLN A 179 -29.98 -32.82 -25.77
N ALA A 180 -31.30 -32.59 -25.82
CA ALA A 180 -31.84 -31.25 -25.94
C ALA A 180 -31.52 -30.40 -24.69
N ALA A 181 -31.34 -29.10 -24.90
CA ALA A 181 -31.16 -28.14 -23.82
C ALA A 181 -32.36 -28.16 -22.87
N GLN A 182 -32.09 -28.21 -21.56
CA GLN A 182 -33.11 -28.24 -20.51
C GLN A 182 -33.26 -26.89 -19.82
N LEU A 183 -32.21 -26.07 -19.88
CA LEU A 183 -32.22 -24.73 -19.29
C LEU A 183 -31.73 -23.71 -20.32
N LYS A 184 -32.19 -22.48 -20.17
CA LYS A 184 -31.65 -21.31 -20.84
C LYS A 184 -31.11 -20.36 -19.78
N ALA A 185 -29.93 -19.82 -19.98
CA ALA A 185 -29.38 -18.76 -19.15
C ALA A 185 -29.19 -17.48 -19.95
N SER A 186 -29.54 -16.35 -19.34
CA SER A 186 -29.27 -15.00 -19.85
C SER A 186 -28.53 -14.21 -18.77
N CYS A 187 -27.33 -13.75 -19.08
CA CYS A 187 -26.44 -13.07 -18.14
C CYS A 187 -26.00 -11.71 -18.66
N GLU A 188 -25.85 -10.76 -17.74
CA GLU A 188 -25.14 -9.50 -17.97
C GLU A 188 -23.81 -9.53 -17.21
N ILE A 189 -22.71 -9.33 -17.93
CA ILE A 189 -21.36 -9.52 -17.44
C ILE A 189 -20.52 -8.30 -17.81
N ASP A 190 -19.89 -7.69 -16.82
CA ASP A 190 -18.98 -6.58 -17.03
C ASP A 190 -17.55 -7.08 -17.18
N TRP A 191 -16.91 -6.69 -18.29
CA TRP A 191 -15.47 -6.88 -18.52
C TRP A 191 -14.76 -5.60 -18.10
N ILE A 192 -14.07 -5.65 -16.95
CA ILE A 192 -13.46 -4.46 -16.35
C ILE A 192 -11.96 -4.48 -16.59
N THR A 193 -11.45 -3.41 -17.20
CA THR A 193 -10.02 -3.19 -17.47
C THR A 193 -9.56 -1.89 -16.83
N LEU A 194 -8.28 -1.83 -16.50
CA LEU A 194 -7.58 -0.63 -16.05
C LEU A 194 -6.80 -0.09 -17.24
N GLN A 195 -6.90 1.20 -17.52
CA GLN A 195 -6.10 1.84 -18.58
C GLN A 195 -5.40 3.07 -18.03
N GLU A 196 -4.12 3.20 -18.35
CA GLU A 196 -3.36 4.42 -18.10
C GLU A 196 -3.88 5.53 -19.03
N LYS A 197 -4.29 6.66 -18.44
CA LYS A 197 -4.55 7.87 -19.21
C LYS A 197 -3.22 8.59 -19.42
N LEU A 198 -2.70 8.48 -20.65
CA LEU A 198 -1.64 9.35 -21.16
C LEU A 198 -2.09 10.81 -21.17
#